data_AF-A0A1H5LFT7-F1
#
_entry.id   AF-A0A1H5LFT7-F1
#
_cell.length_a   1.000
_cell.length_b   1.000
_cell.length_c   1.000
_cell.angle_alpha   90.00
_cell.angle_beta   90.00
_cell.angle_gamma   90.00
#
_symmetry.space_group_name_H-M   'P 1'
#
loop_
_entity.id
_entity.type
_entity.pdbx_description
1 polymer ?
#
loop_
_entity_poly.entity_id
_entity_poly.type
_entity_poly.pdbx_seq_one_letter_code
_entity_poly.pdbx_strand_id
1 'polypeptide(L)' 'MGDNDEFSVTVSCTNEGSHDPSHEHLTARSVNLSASGTLLVDGKTDGKVYVRTFHPGLWDSFEVKRISAKAGDS' A
#
# COMPACT_ATOMS: atom_id res chain seq x y z
N MET A 1 -21.07 -13.51 -1.28
CA MET A 1 -20.53 -12.40 -0.46
C MET A 1 -19.02 -12.59 -0.46
N GLY A 2 -18.31 -11.88 -1.33
CA GLY A 2 -16.86 -12.00 -1.41
C GLY A 2 -16.23 -11.07 -0.39
N ASP A 3 -15.45 -11.62 0.53
CA ASP A 3 -14.57 -10.85 1.38
C ASP A 3 -13.63 -10.04 0.48
N ASN A 4 -13.95 -8.76 0.29
CA ASN A 4 -13.01 -7.83 -0.32
C ASN A 4 -12.07 -7.41 0.80
N ASP A 5 -11.06 -8.23 1.05
CA ASP A 5 -9.95 -7.82 1.90
C ASP A 5 -9.36 -6.54 1.31
N GLU A 6 -9.42 -5.48 2.09
CA GLU A 6 -8.72 -4.25 1.80
C GLU A 6 -7.44 -4.21 2.64
N PHE A 7 -6.45 -3.47 2.18
CA PHE A 7 -5.18 -3.29 2.85
C PHE A 7 -4.88 -1.81 2.92
N SER A 8 -4.50 -1.33 4.10
CA SER A 8 -3.83 -0.04 4.25
C SER A 8 -2.35 -0.24 4.00
N VAL A 9 -1.82 0.46 3.00
CA VAL A 9 -0.41 0.43 2.62
C VAL A 9 0.18 1.81 2.87
N THR A 10 1.24 1.86 3.67
CA THR A 10 2.06 3.05 3.84
C THR A 10 3.43 2.77 3.24
N VAL A 11 3.92 3.63 2.36
CA VAL A 11 5.29 3.59 1.86
C VAL A 11 6.04 4.84 2.31
N SER A 12 7.32 4.70 2.63
CA SER A 12 8.14 5.80 3.14
C SER A 12 9.47 5.88 2.39
N CYS A 13 9.85 7.09 2.03
CA CYS A 13 11.15 7.45 1.49
C CYS A 13 11.84 8.39 2.48
N THR A 14 12.95 7.93 3.02
CA THR A 14 13.92 8.63 3.85
C THR A 14 15.16 8.87 3.01
N ASN A 15 15.03 9.72 1.98
CA ASN A 15 16.20 10.14 1.21
C ASN A 15 17.23 10.76 2.18
N GLU A 16 18.43 10.18 2.29
CA GLU A 16 19.54 10.71 3.10
C GLU A 16 19.95 12.10 2.56
N GLY A 17 19.27 13.14 3.04
CA GLY A 17 19.45 14.52 2.56
C GLY A 17 18.17 15.35 2.51
N SER A 18 16.99 14.71 2.54
CA SER A 18 15.72 15.41 2.76
C SER A 18 15.47 15.54 4.25
N HIS A 19 15.25 16.76 4.73
CA HIS A 19 14.88 17.02 6.13
C HIS A 19 13.46 16.48 6.45
N ASP A 20 12.65 16.27 5.41
CA ASP A 20 11.29 15.74 5.52
C ASP A 20 11.18 14.36 4.84
N PRO A 21 10.83 13.30 5.58
CA PRO A 21 10.51 12.02 4.98
C PRO A 21 9.23 12.13 4.14
N SER A 22 9.23 11.52 2.96
CA SER A 22 8.05 11.44 2.11
C SER A 22 7.27 10.18 2.43
N HIS A 23 5.98 10.32 2.69
CA HIS A 23 5.08 9.20 2.96
C HIS A 23 3.91 9.20 1.97
N GLU A 24 3.56 8.02 1.47
CA GLU A 24 2.30 7.82 0.74
C GLU A 24 1.45 6.77 1.44
N HIS A 25 0.15 7.04 1.50
CA HIS A 25 -0.86 6.16 2.05
C HIS A 25 -1.84 5.75 0.96
N LEU A 26 -2.10 4.44 0.86
CA LEU A 26 -2.90 3.83 -0.19
C LEU A 26 -3.85 2.78 0.39
N THR A 27 -5.05 2.68 -0.19
CA THR A 27 -6.00 1.58 0.10
C THR A 27 -5.98 0.58 -1.05
N ALA A 28 -5.43 -0.60 -0.78
CA ALA A 28 -5.22 -1.64 -1.77
C ALA A 28 -6.23 -2.79 -1.61
N ARG A 29 -6.51 -3.50 -2.70
CA ARG A 29 -7.21 -4.79 -2.70
C ARG A 29 -6.23 -5.95 -2.80
N SER A 30 -5.03 -5.70 -3.35
CA SER A 30 -3.94 -6.66 -3.31
C SER A 30 -2.59 -5.96 -3.19
N VAL A 31 -1.67 -6.65 -2.53
CA VAL A 31 -0.30 -6.18 -2.33
C VAL A 31 0.62 -7.35 -2.62
N ASN A 32 1.61 -7.15 -3.50
CA ASN A 32 2.58 -8.17 -3.85
C ASN A 32 4.00 -7.61 -3.71
N LEU A 33 4.86 -8.33 -2.99
CA LEU A 33 6.27 -8.00 -2.89
C LEU A 33 7.07 -8.99 -3.74
N SER A 34 7.75 -8.48 -4.74
CA SER A 34 8.65 -9.28 -5.58
C SER A 34 9.97 -9.59 -4.86
N ALA A 35 10.68 -10.63 -5.33
CA ALA A 35 11.99 -10.99 -4.80
C ALA A 35 13.06 -9.89 -4.96
N SER A 36 12.86 -8.95 -5.90
CA SER A 36 13.74 -7.78 -6.07
C SER A 36 13.44 -6.66 -5.06
N GLY A 37 12.45 -6.83 -4.18
CA GLY A 37 12.01 -5.81 -3.23
C GLY A 37 11.06 -4.77 -3.84
N THR A 38 10.67 -4.90 -5.11
CA THR A 38 9.64 -4.03 -5.70
C THR A 38 8.26 -4.40 -5.17
N LEU A 39 7.53 -3.42 -4.61
CA LEU A 39 6.17 -3.56 -4.11
C LEU A 39 5.16 -3.15 -5.18
N LEU A 40 4.22 -4.04 -5.51
CA LEU A 40 3.10 -3.79 -6.40
C LEU A 40 1.82 -3.66 -5.57
N VAL A 41 1.09 -2.56 -5.78
CA VAL A 41 -0.15 -2.23 -5.08
C VAL A 41 -1.26 -2.04 -6.09
N ASP A 42 -2.26 -2.92 -6.05
CA ASP A 42 -3.51 -2.79 -6.82
C ASP A 42 -4.61 -2.34 -5.85
N GLY A 43 -5.23 -1.21 -6.13
CA GLY A 43 -6.23 -0.60 -5.27
C GLY A 43 -7.38 0.02 -6.04
N LYS A 44 -8.34 0.53 -5.27
CA LYS A 44 -9.51 1.22 -5.82
C LYS A 44 -9.83 2.44 -4.96
N THR A 45 -9.88 3.61 -5.59
CA THR A 45 -10.28 4.87 -4.95
C THR A 45 -11.36 5.52 -5.79
N ASP A 46 -12.46 5.94 -5.17
CA ASP A 46 -13.59 6.62 -5.82
C ASP A 46 -14.12 5.88 -7.07
N GLY A 47 -14.20 4.55 -7.00
CA GLY A 47 -14.70 3.75 -8.12
C GLY A 47 -13.64 3.42 -9.18
N LYS A 48 -12.48 4.08 -9.18
CA LYS A 48 -11.40 3.89 -10.15
C LYS A 48 -10.35 2.93 -9.62
N VAL A 49 -9.98 1.96 -10.45
CA VAL A 49 -8.89 1.02 -10.17
C VAL A 49 -7.57 1.71 -10.48
N TYR A 50 -6.56 1.48 -9.64
CA TYR A 50 -5.20 1.93 -9.87
C TYR A 50 -4.21 0.81 -9.60
N VAL A 51 -3.06 0.89 -10.27
CA VAL A 51 -1.90 0.04 -10.02
C VAL A 51 -0.69 0.95 -9.79
N ARG A 52 0.00 0.74 -8.67
CA ARG A 52 1.18 1.50 -8.24
C ARG A 52 2.34 0.54 -7.99
N THR A 53 3.53 0.97 -8.37
CA THR A 53 4.78 0.20 -8.19
C THR A 53 5.77 1.05 -7.40
N PHE A 54 6.38 0.47 -6.38
CA PHE A 54 7.36 1.12 -5.52
C PHE A 54 8.68 0.35 -5.59
N HIS A 55 9.72 1.01 -6.08
CA HIS A 55 11.05 0.42 -6.23
C HIS A 55 11.92 0.71 -5.01
N PRO A 56 12.72 -0.26 -4.54
CA PRO A 56 13.57 -0.09 -3.36
C PRO A 56 14.72 0.91 -3.53
N GLY A 57 14.98 1.39 -4.76
CA GLY A 57 15.94 2.48 -5.00
C GLY A 57 15.37 3.89 -4.76
N LEU A 58 14.07 3.99 -4.47
CA LEU A 58 13.37 5.24 -4.19
C LEU A 58 12.59 5.19 -2.87
N TRP A 59 12.14 4.00 -2.45
CA TRP A 59 11.34 3.79 -1.25
C TRP A 59 12.07 2.85 -0.31
N ASP A 60 12.32 3.29 0.91
CA ASP A 60 13.20 2.57 1.85
C ASP A 60 12.43 1.60 2.73
N SER A 61 11.12 1.84 2.92
CA SER A 61 10.28 0.98 3.75
C SER A 61 8.81 1.04 3.36
N PHE A 62 8.08 0.02 3.78
CA PHE A 62 6.64 -0.05 3.65
C PHE A 62 6.02 -0.79 4.84
N GLU A 63 4.77 -0.46 5.13
CA GLU A 63 3.93 -1.13 6.11
C GLU A 63 2.62 -1.52 5.43
N VAL A 64 2.15 -2.76 5.67
CA VAL A 64 0.90 -3.28 5.13
C VAL A 64 0.04 -3.80 6.27
N LYS A 65 -1.18 -3.27 6.39
CA LYS A 65 -2.19 -3.71 7.37
C LYS A 65 -3.44 -4.18 6.64
N ARG A 66 -3.93 -5.37 6.97
CA ARG A 66 -5.23 -5.83 6.47
C ARG A 66 -6.34 -5.02 7.17
N ILE A 67 -7.26 -4.48 6.38
CA ILE A 67 -8.50 -3.87 6.80
C ILE A 67 -9.56 -4.96 6.68
N SER A 68 -9.89 -5.58 7.81
CA SER A 68 -11.06 -6.47 7.84
C SER A 68 -12.30 -5.63 7.60
N ALA A 69 -13.15 -6.03 6.65
CA ALA A 69 -14.51 -5.53 6.62
C ALA A 69 -15.10 -5.75 8.02
N LYS A 70 -15.60 -4.68 8.65
CA LYS A 70 -16.31 -4.82 9.92
C LYS A 70 -17.39 -5.88 9.69
N ALA A 71 -17.29 -7.02 10.37
CA ALA A 71 -18.44 -7.86 10.58
C ALA A 71 -19.49 -6.92 11.18
N GLY A 72 -20.60 -6.71 10.46
CA GLY A 72 -21.66 -5.87 10.98
C GLY A 72 -22.06 -6.42 12.33
N ASP A 73 -21.81 -5.65 13.39
CA ASP A 73 -22.45 -5.88 14.67
C ASP A 73 -23.96 -5.78 14.39
N SER A 74 -24.61 -6.95 14.30
CA SER A 74 -26.08 -7.08 14.22
C SER A 74 -26.65 -7.06 15.63
#